data_AF-A0A924VEC7-F1
#
_entry.id   AF-A0A924VEC7-F1
#
_cell.length_a   1.000
_cell.length_b   1.000
_cell.length_c   1.000
_cell.angle_alpha   90.00
_cell.angle_beta   90.00
_cell.angle_gamma   90.00
#
_symmetry.space_group_name_H-M   'P 1'
#
loop_
_entity.id
_entity.type
_entity.pdbx_description
1 polymer ?
#
loop_
_entity_poly.entity_id
_entity_poly.type
_entity_poly.pdbx_seq_one_letter_code
_entity_poly.pdbx_strand_id
1 'polypeptide(L)'
;MSTEIYVQIKAVLAAHAELNQDVAVLNIDEDLFAAGMSSRATVGVMLGLESAFEIEFPDAMLRRDVFESIRSIGNALQTLQN
;
A
#
# COMPACT_ATOMS: atom_id res chain seq x y z
N MET A 1 -5.61 7.46 -12.61
CA MET A 1 -5.09 7.57 -11.23
C MET A 1 -4.17 8.77 -11.17
N SER A 2 -4.41 9.68 -10.24
CA SER A 2 -3.61 10.90 -10.07
C SER A 2 -2.26 10.54 -9.46
N THR A 3 -1.15 11.12 -9.94
CA THR A 3 0.20 10.89 -9.38
C THR A 3 0.27 11.11 -7.86
N GLU A 4 -0.59 11.97 -7.34
CA GLU A 4 -0.71 12.30 -5.92
C GLU A 4 -1.11 11.12 -5.02
N ILE A 5 -1.97 10.20 -5.49
CA ILE A 5 -2.34 9.02 -4.69
C ILE A 5 -1.13 8.11 -4.45
N TYR A 6 -0.28 7.95 -5.47
CA TYR A 6 0.91 7.12 -5.38
C TYR A 6 1.97 7.76 -4.48
N VAL A 7 2.07 9.09 -4.45
CA VAL A 7 2.97 9.78 -3.50
C VAL A 7 2.56 9.49 -2.07
N GLN A 8 1.26 9.56 -1.75
CA GLN A 8 0.75 9.26 -0.41
C GLN A 8 0.92 7.78 -0.05
N ILE A 9 0.61 6.85 -0.96
CA ILE A 9 0.86 5.42 -0.73
C ILE A 9 2.35 5.17 -0.46
N LYS A 10 3.25 5.80 -1.23
CA LYS A 10 4.69 5.69 -1.01
C LYS A 10 5.11 6.23 0.36
N ALA A 11 4.50 7.32 0.83
CA ALA A 11 4.77 7.85 2.17
C ALA A 11 4.37 6.85 3.28
N VAL A 12 3.20 6.21 3.15
CA VAL A 12 2.74 5.17 4.09
C VAL A 12 3.66 3.96 4.06
N LEU A 13 4.04 3.49 2.87
CA LEU A 13 4.98 2.37 2.72
C LEU A 13 6.34 2.68 3.35
N ALA A 14 6.86 3.90 3.18
CA ALA A 14 8.13 4.29 3.77
C ALA A 14 8.10 4.26 5.32
N ALA A 15 6.93 4.53 5.91
CA ALA A 15 6.75 4.51 7.36
C ALA A 15 6.51 3.10 7.93
N HIS A 16 5.82 2.23 7.20
CA HIS A 16 5.26 0.99 7.76
C HIS A 16 5.65 -0.31 7.06
N ALA A 17 6.13 -0.28 5.81
CA ALA A 17 6.34 -1.49 5.02
C ALA A 17 7.65 -2.24 5.34
N GLU A 18 8.59 -1.61 6.07
CA GLU A 18 9.88 -2.20 6.48
C GLU A 18 10.66 -2.83 5.30
N LEU A 19 10.62 -2.19 4.12
CA LEU A 19 11.24 -2.73 2.89
C LEU A 19 12.78 -2.71 2.95
N ASN A 20 13.39 -3.60 2.17
CA ASN A 20 14.85 -3.68 2.03
C ASN A 20 15.45 -2.58 1.13
N GLN A 21 14.61 -1.83 0.42
CA GLN A 21 15.00 -0.78 -0.51
C GLN A 21 14.14 0.46 -0.33
N ASP A 22 14.62 1.60 -0.83
CA ASP A 22 13.91 2.87 -0.75
C ASP A 22 12.63 2.84 -1.60
N VAL A 23 11.50 3.19 -0.98
CA VAL A 23 10.18 3.28 -1.62
C VAL A 23 10.16 4.35 -2.74
N ALA A 24 11.01 5.38 -2.64
CA ALA A 24 11.11 6.42 -3.64
C ALA A 24 11.47 5.86 -5.03
N VAL A 25 12.36 4.87 -5.08
CA VAL A 25 12.83 4.25 -6.34
C VAL A 25 12.01 3.05 -6.79
N LEU A 26 11.12 2.55 -5.93
CA LEU A 26 10.29 1.37 -6.18
C LEU A 26 9.29 1.64 -7.31
N ASN A 27 9.18 0.69 -8.27
CA ASN A 27 8.21 0.79 -9.35
C ASN A 27 6.81 0.51 -8.83
N ILE A 28 5.79 1.19 -9.35
CA ILE A 28 4.41 1.00 -8.88
C ILE A 28 3.85 -0.41 -9.11
N ASP A 29 4.45 -1.15 -10.04
CA ASP A 29 4.11 -2.53 -10.41
C ASP A 29 4.99 -3.58 -9.72
N GLU A 30 5.93 -3.17 -8.86
CA GLU A 30 6.86 -4.07 -8.19
C GLU A 30 6.20 -4.79 -7.00
N ASP A 31 6.53 -6.07 -6.81
CA ASP A 31 6.03 -6.88 -5.70
C ASP A 31 6.69 -6.44 -4.39
N LEU A 32 5.89 -5.85 -3.51
CA LEU A 32 6.31 -5.33 -2.21
C LEU A 32 6.80 -6.45 -1.28
N PHE A 33 6.23 -7.65 -1.36
CA PHE A 33 6.68 -8.79 -0.57
C PHE A 33 8.05 -9.29 -1.06
N ALA A 34 8.27 -9.29 -2.38
CA ALA A 34 9.59 -9.57 -2.94
C ALA A 34 10.63 -8.49 -2.57
N ALA A 35 10.20 -7.23 -2.45
CA ALA A 35 11.01 -6.12 -1.97
C ALA A 35 11.29 -6.14 -0.44
N GLY A 36 10.75 -7.11 0.29
CA GLY A 36 11.02 -7.33 1.72
C GLY A 36 9.83 -7.11 2.66
N MET A 37 8.66 -6.71 2.16
CA MET A 37 7.49 -6.51 3.01
C MET A 37 7.06 -7.82 3.67
N SER A 38 7.03 -7.85 4.99
CA SER A 38 6.57 -9.00 5.76
C SER A 38 5.06 -8.98 5.97
N SER A 39 4.44 -10.15 6.25
CA SER A 39 3.01 -10.23 6.56
C SER A 39 2.60 -9.38 7.77
N ARG A 40 3.53 -9.16 8.73
CA ARG A 40 3.31 -8.28 9.89
C ARG A 40 3.30 -6.81 9.47
N ALA A 41 4.22 -6.42 8.59
CA ALA A 41 4.29 -5.06 8.05
C ALA A 41 3.04 -4.72 7.23
N THR A 42 2.43 -5.69 6.54
CA THR A 42 1.18 -5.50 5.80
C THR A 42 0.06 -4.92 6.67
N VAL A 43 -0.07 -5.36 7.93
CA VAL A 43 -1.06 -4.81 8.86
C VAL A 43 -0.76 -3.36 9.21
N GLY A 44 0.52 -3.02 9.41
CA GLY A 44 0.94 -1.63 9.66
C GLY A 44 0.66 -0.73 8.46
N VAL A 45 0.93 -1.21 7.25
CA VAL A 45 0.63 -0.50 5.99
C VAL A 45 -0.88 -0.29 5.85
N MET A 46 -1.69 -1.32 6.08
CA MET A 46 -3.15 -1.23 6.04
C MET A 46 -3.66 -0.12 6.97
N LEU A 47 -3.28 -0.15 8.26
CA LEU A 47 -3.69 0.87 9.24
C LEU A 47 -3.20 2.28 8.84
N GLY A 48 -1.99 2.37 8.29
CA GLY A 48 -1.45 3.63 7.80
C GLY A 48 -2.22 4.18 6.60
N LEU A 49 -2.69 3.31 5.70
CA LEU A 49 -3.54 3.70 4.57
C LEU A 49 -4.92 4.14 5.05
N GLU A 50 -5.54 3.41 5.98
CA GLU A 50 -6.82 3.79 6.57
C GLU A 50 -6.76 5.19 7.20
N SER A 51 -5.71 5.46 7.97
CA SER A 51 -5.49 6.77 8.59
C SER A 51 -5.17 7.87 7.58
N ALA A 52 -4.40 7.58 6.53
CA ALA A 52 -3.97 8.60 5.56
C ALA A 52 -5.09 9.00 4.60
N PHE A 53 -5.98 8.07 4.27
CA PHE A 53 -7.06 8.27 3.30
C PHE A 53 -8.44 8.40 3.95
N GLU A 54 -8.52 8.33 5.29
CA GLU A 54 -9.77 8.38 6.07
C GLU A 54 -10.80 7.33 5.60
N ILE A 55 -10.34 6.10 5.40
CA ILE A 55 -11.13 4.96 4.93
C ILE A 55 -10.93 3.73 5.83
N GLU A 56 -11.77 2.71 5.68
CA GLU A 56 -11.60 1.40 6.31
C GLU A 56 -11.56 0.30 5.23
N PHE A 57 -10.61 -0.63 5.33
CA PHE A 57 -10.56 -1.79 4.44
C PHE A 57 -11.52 -2.88 4.94
N PRO A 58 -12.49 -3.33 4.12
CA PRO A 58 -13.34 -4.45 4.49
C PRO A 58 -12.56 -5.76 4.51
N ASP A 59 -12.99 -6.73 5.34
CA ASP A 59 -12.36 -8.07 5.44
C ASP A 59 -12.15 -8.75 4.09
N ALA A 60 -13.07 -8.54 3.15
CA ALA A 60 -12.97 -9.09 1.79
C ALA A 60 -11.78 -8.52 0.99
N MET A 61 -11.19 -7.39 1.39
CA MET A 61 -10.00 -6.79 0.77
C MET A 61 -8.71 -7.04 1.56
N LEU A 62 -8.78 -7.71 2.73
CA LEU A 62 -7.61 -8.05 3.54
C LEU A 62 -6.86 -9.28 3.00
N ARG A 63 -6.42 -9.18 1.74
CA ARG A 63 -5.76 -10.26 0.99
C ARG A 63 -4.41 -9.79 0.46
N ARG A 64 -3.45 -10.71 0.36
CA ARG A 64 -2.09 -10.44 -0.13
C ARG A 64 -2.09 -9.62 -1.43
N ASP A 65 -2.94 -10.02 -2.38
CA ASP A 65 -3.00 -9.43 -3.73
C ASP A 65 -3.35 -7.92 -3.72
N VAL A 66 -4.11 -7.47 -2.72
CA VAL A 66 -4.48 -6.04 -2.55
C VAL A 66 -3.26 -5.20 -2.16
N PHE A 67 -2.35 -5.79 -1.36
CA PHE A 67 -1.15 -5.15 -0.85
C PHE A 67 0.12 -5.57 -1.61
N GLU A 68 -0.01 -6.26 -2.75
CA GLU A 68 1.12 -6.79 -3.50
C GLU A 68 1.95 -5.69 -4.17
N SER A 69 1.33 -4.61 -4.63
CA SER A 69 2.00 -3.52 -5.32
C SER A 69 1.35 -2.17 -5.00
N ILE A 70 2.07 -1.08 -5.27
CA ILE A 70 1.53 0.28 -5.14
C ILE A 70 0.32 0.47 -6.06
N ARG A 71 0.35 -0.12 -7.25
CA ARG A 71 -0.80 -0.10 -8.17
C ARG A 71 -2.00 -0.84 -7.59
N SER A 72 -1.81 -2.04 -7.04
CA SER A 72 -2.88 -2.83 -6.41
C SER A 72 -3.54 -2.05 -5.26
N ILE A 73 -2.73 -1.46 -4.39
CA ILE A 73 -3.20 -0.63 -3.28
C ILE A 73 -4.04 0.53 -3.80
N GLY A 74 -3.51 1.28 -4.79
CA GLY A 74 -4.23 2.41 -5.33
C GLY A 74 -5.55 2.02 -5.99
N ASN A 75 -5.62 0.87 -6.68
CA ASN A 75 -6.87 0.37 -7.26
C ASN A 75 -7.91 0.05 -6.17
N ALA A 76 -7.46 -0.53 -5.05
CA ALA A 76 -8.32 -0.80 -3.91
C ALA A 76 -8.85 0.50 -3.28
N LEU A 77 -7.98 1.49 -3.06
CA LEU A 77 -8.38 2.81 -2.56
C LEU A 77 -9.41 3.49 -3.47
N GLN A 78 -9.23 3.43 -4.79
CA GLN A 78 -10.22 3.96 -5.73
C GLN A 78 -11.58 3.25 -5.64
N THR A 79 -11.57 1.95 -5.35
CA THR A 79 -12.81 1.18 -5.18
C THR A 79 -13.55 1.58 -3.90
N LEU A 80 -12.82 1.98 -2.85
CA LEU A 80 -13.38 2.41 -1.57
C LEU A 80 -13.84 3.88 -1.55
N GLN A 81 -13.32 4.71 -2.45
CA GLN A 81 -13.68 6.13 -2.58
C GLN A 81 -14.79 6.41 -3.61
N ASN A 82 -15.23 5.38 -4.35
CA ASN A 82 -16.36 5.46 -5.28
C ASN A 82 -17.68 5.13 -4.58
#